data_AF-A0AAW2NGS8-F1
#
_entry.id   AF-A0AAW2NGS8-F1
#
_cell.length_a   1.000
_cell.length_b   1.000
_cell.length_c   1.000
_cell.angle_alpha   90.00
_cell.angle_beta   90.00
_cell.angle_gamma   90.00
#
_symmetry.space_group_name_H-M   'P 1'
#
loop_
_entity.id
_entity.type
_entity.pdbx_description
1 polymer ?
#
loop_
_entity_poly.entity_id
_entity_poly.type
_entity_poly.pdbx_seq_one_letter_code
_entity_poly.pdbx_strand_id
1 'polypeptide(L)'
;MTMKSVGSAALKMVEEVRRQFNTIPGLMEGHAKPDYATCVKISTDASIKEMIPPGALVMLTPLIIAISASNTGGAWDNAKKYIEAGASEHARTLGPKGSDPHKAAVIGDTIGDPLKDTSGPSLNILIKLMAVESLVFAPFFATHGGLLFKIF
;
A
#
# COMPACT_ATOMS: atom_id res chain seq x y z
N MET A 1 6.64 9.80 1.71
CA MET A 1 5.29 10.38 1.72
C MET A 1 4.96 10.93 3.10
N THR A 2 4.90 10.09 4.13
CA THR A 2 4.62 10.47 5.53
C THR A 2 5.53 11.58 6.11
N MET A 3 6.85 11.50 5.92
CA MET A 3 7.78 12.53 6.43
C MET A 3 7.59 13.91 5.79
N LYS A 4 7.21 13.95 4.50
CA LYS A 4 6.90 15.21 3.79
C LYS A 4 5.58 15.80 4.28
N SER A 5 4.59 14.94 4.55
CA SER A 5 3.30 15.33 5.12
C SER A 5 3.45 15.93 6.52
N VAL A 6 4.27 15.30 7.38
CA VAL A 6 4.59 15.83 8.73
C VAL A 6 5.30 17.18 8.62
N GLY A 7 6.30 17.31 7.74
CA GLY A 7 7.02 18.57 7.53
C GLY A 7 6.10 19.72 7.10
N SER A 8 5.16 19.47 6.19
CA SER A 8 4.20 20.49 5.75
C SER A 8 3.20 20.88 6.84
N ALA A 9 2.70 19.91 7.61
CA ALA A 9 1.80 20.17 8.73
C ALA A 9 2.49 20.94 9.86
N ALA A 10 3.72 20.57 10.19
CA ALA A 10 4.52 21.24 11.22
C ALA A 10 4.82 22.70 10.84
N LEU A 11 5.12 22.98 9.56
CA LEU A 11 5.37 24.33 9.09
C LEU A 11 4.14 25.23 9.24
N LYS A 12 2.95 24.74 8.87
CA LYS A 12 1.68 25.45 9.09
C LYS A 12 1.38 25.68 10.57
N MET A 13 1.71 24.72 11.43
CA MET A 13 1.58 24.87 12.87
C MET A 13 2.47 25.98 13.41
N VAL A 14 3.73 26.06 12.97
CA VAL A 14 4.67 27.12 13.36
C VAL A 14 4.19 28.49 12.90
N GLU A 15 3.69 28.59 11.66
CA GLU A 15 3.12 29.83 11.13
C GLU A 15 1.91 30.30 11.95
N GLU A 16 1.00 29.40 12.31
CA GLU A 16 -0.18 29.74 13.11
C GLU A 16 0.19 30.16 14.54
N VAL A 17 1.11 29.44 15.19
CA VAL A 17 1.58 29.80 16.53
C VAL A 17 2.26 31.18 16.51
N ARG A 18 3.09 31.47 15.50
CA ARG A 18 3.69 32.80 15.32
C ARG A 18 2.63 33.87 15.07
N ARG A 19 1.61 33.59 14.27
CA ARG A 19 0.50 34.51 14.04
C ARG A 19 -0.21 34.87 15.34
N GLN A 20 -0.53 33.88 16.18
CA GLN A 20 -1.18 34.12 17.46
C GLN A 20 -0.31 34.98 18.39
N PHE A 21 0.98 34.67 18.51
CA PHE A 21 1.89 35.49 19.33
C PHE A 21 2.07 36.92 18.84
N ASN A 22 2.06 37.15 17.52
CA ASN A 22 2.28 38.48 16.96
C ASN A 22 1.02 39.34 16.85
N THR A 23 -0.18 38.74 16.85
CA THR A 23 -1.44 39.45 16.56
C THR A 23 -2.42 39.49 17.73
N ILE A 24 -2.31 38.61 18.72
CA ILE A 24 -3.21 38.58 19.89
C ILE A 24 -2.56 39.39 21.03
N PRO A 25 -3.09 40.57 21.38
CA PRO A 25 -2.53 41.39 22.45
C PRO A 25 -2.71 40.69 23.80
N GLY A 26 -1.68 40.70 24.66
CA GLY A 26 -1.75 40.08 25.98
C GLY A 26 -1.48 38.58 25.98
N LEU A 27 -1.20 37.95 24.82
CA LEU A 27 -0.97 36.50 24.75
C LEU A 27 0.40 36.12 25.30
N MET A 28 1.46 36.87 24.99
CA MET A 28 2.81 36.62 25.53
C MET A 28 2.89 36.97 27.01
N GLU A 29 2.12 37.96 27.44
CA GLU A 29 2.03 38.42 28.82
C GLU A 29 1.15 37.50 29.70
N GLY A 30 0.45 36.53 29.09
CA GLY A 30 -0.40 35.55 29.78
C GLY A 30 -1.78 36.08 30.19
N HIS A 31 -2.18 37.25 29.69
CA HIS A 31 -3.47 37.88 29.99
C HIS A 31 -4.58 37.52 28.98
N ALA A 32 -4.21 37.01 27.80
CA ALA A 32 -5.14 36.52 26.77
C ALA A 32 -5.04 35.00 26.56
N LYS A 33 -6.14 34.36 26.14
CA LYS A 33 -6.17 32.93 25.85
C LYS A 33 -5.81 32.66 24.38
N PRO A 34 -4.95 31.68 24.09
CA PRO A 34 -4.65 31.26 22.71
C PRO A 34 -5.84 30.52 22.07
N ASP A 35 -5.85 30.49 20.75
CA ASP A 35 -6.79 29.70 19.97
C ASP A 35 -6.23 28.30 19.68
N TYR A 36 -6.56 27.37 20.57
CA TYR A 36 -6.20 25.97 20.42
C TYR A 36 -6.96 25.27 19.28
N ALA A 37 -8.17 25.72 18.95
CA ALA A 37 -9.03 25.04 17.97
C ALA A 37 -8.41 25.12 16.57
N THR A 38 -7.79 26.25 16.23
CA THR A 38 -7.10 26.40 14.95
C THR A 38 -5.88 25.49 14.83
N CYS A 39 -5.08 25.32 15.89
CA CYS A 39 -3.97 24.36 15.91
C CYS A 39 -4.46 22.91 15.75
N VAL A 40 -5.51 22.52 16.48
CA VAL A 40 -6.12 21.18 16.36
C VAL A 40 -6.68 20.94 14.96
N LYS A 41 -7.29 21.96 14.34
CA LYS A 41 -7.80 21.86 12.98
C LYS A 41 -6.69 21.63 11.96
N ILE A 42 -5.56 22.34 12.08
CA ILE A 42 -4.41 22.17 11.17
C ILE A 42 -3.87 20.74 11.21
N SER A 43 -3.70 20.17 12.41
CA SER A 43 -3.21 18.79 12.55
C SER A 43 -4.23 17.77 12.07
N THR A 44 -5.52 17.98 12.33
CA THR A 44 -6.62 17.08 11.92
C THR A 44 -6.79 17.05 10.40
N ASP A 45 -6.87 18.22 9.76
CA ASP A 45 -7.03 18.31 8.30
C ASP A 45 -5.82 17.71 7.57
N ALA A 46 -4.61 17.94 8.09
CA ALA A 46 -3.40 17.38 7.51
C ALA A 46 -3.35 15.86 7.67
N SER A 47 -3.65 15.33 8.85
CA SER A 47 -3.58 13.89 9.12
C SER A 47 -4.60 13.09 8.30
N ILE A 48 -5.85 13.54 8.22
CA ILE A 48 -6.89 12.85 7.43
C ILE A 48 -6.55 12.87 5.93
N LYS A 49 -6.09 14.01 5.40
CA LYS A 49 -5.77 14.13 3.97
C LYS A 49 -4.53 13.33 3.58
N GLU A 50 -3.50 13.35 4.42
CA GLU A 50 -2.19 12.79 4.10
C GLU A 50 -2.06 11.29 4.43
N MET A 51 -3.03 10.72 5.17
CA MET A 51 -3.07 9.28 5.45
C MET A 51 -3.62 8.45 4.29
N ILE A 52 -4.42 9.05 3.39
CA ILE A 52 -5.03 8.35 2.26
C ILE A 52 -3.97 7.82 1.27
N PRO A 53 -2.98 8.60 0.80
CA PRO A 53 -2.03 8.11 -0.21
C PRO A 53 -1.14 6.94 0.28
N PRO A 54 -0.55 6.97 1.49
CA PRO A 54 0.18 5.82 2.03
C PRO A 54 -0.71 4.59 2.23
N GLY A 55 -1.94 4.77 2.74
CA GLY A 55 -2.90 3.67 2.91
C GLY A 55 -3.30 3.05 1.57
N ALA A 56 -3.57 3.88 0.56
CA ALA A 56 -3.88 3.44 -0.79
C ALA A 56 -2.71 2.67 -1.42
N LEU A 57 -1.45 3.11 -1.23
CA LEU A 57 -0.28 2.36 -1.71
C LEU A 57 -0.23 0.96 -1.11
N VAL A 58 -0.36 0.84 0.22
CA VAL A 58 -0.28 -0.44 0.91
C VAL A 58 -1.43 -1.38 0.51
N MET A 59 -2.61 -0.84 0.22
CA MET A 59 -3.78 -1.65 -0.15
C MET A 59 -3.80 -2.00 -1.65
N LEU A 60 -3.42 -1.08 -2.53
CA LEU A 60 -3.50 -1.26 -3.99
C LEU A 60 -2.30 -2.01 -4.55
N THR A 61 -1.10 -1.85 -3.99
CA THR A 61 0.10 -2.53 -4.50
C THR A 61 -0.03 -4.06 -4.45
N PRO A 62 -0.45 -4.69 -3.33
CA PRO A 62 -0.67 -6.14 -3.28
C PRO A 62 -1.76 -6.59 -4.24
N LEU A 63 -2.83 -5.82 -4.42
CA LEU A 63 -3.93 -6.18 -5.32
C LEU A 63 -3.48 -6.21 -6.78
N ILE A 64 -2.77 -5.16 -7.22
CA ILE A 64 -2.26 -5.06 -8.60
C ILE A 64 -1.25 -6.17 -8.87
N ILE A 65 -0.32 -6.41 -7.93
CA ILE A 65 0.69 -7.46 -8.05
C ILE A 65 0.05 -8.85 -8.02
N ALA A 66 -0.93 -9.09 -7.16
CA ALA A 66 -1.61 -10.39 -7.08
C ALA A 66 -2.33 -10.73 -8.40
N ILE A 67 -3.04 -9.76 -8.98
CA ILE A 67 -3.76 -9.93 -10.24
C ILE A 67 -2.77 -10.12 -11.40
N SER A 68 -1.74 -9.28 -11.49
CA SER A 68 -0.76 -9.38 -12.58
C SER A 68 0.03 -10.68 -12.51
N ALA A 69 0.52 -11.06 -11.33
CA ALA A 69 1.26 -12.30 -11.11
C ALA A 69 0.43 -13.54 -11.48
N SER A 70 -0.84 -13.59 -11.04
CA SER A 70 -1.75 -14.70 -11.33
C SER A 70 -2.07 -14.81 -12.82
N ASN A 71 -2.38 -13.69 -13.48
CA ASN A 71 -2.70 -13.67 -14.91
C ASN A 71 -1.48 -14.00 -15.77
N THR A 72 -0.31 -13.45 -15.44
CA THR A 72 0.93 -13.71 -16.17
C THR A 72 1.35 -15.17 -16.06
N GLY A 73 1.30 -15.75 -14.86
CA GLY A 73 1.61 -17.18 -14.70
C GLY A 73 0.61 -18.08 -15.42
N GLY A 74 -0.68 -17.76 -15.39
CA GLY A 74 -1.72 -18.52 -16.12
C GLY A 74 -1.59 -18.40 -17.65
N ALA A 75 -1.19 -17.23 -18.16
CA ALA A 75 -0.94 -17.03 -19.58
C ALA A 75 0.25 -17.87 -20.07
N TRP A 76 1.34 -17.95 -19.30
CA TRP A 76 2.48 -18.79 -19.65
C TRP A 76 2.17 -20.29 -19.62
N ASP A 77 1.39 -20.77 -18.63
CA ASP A 77 0.95 -22.18 -18.61
C ASP A 77 0.07 -22.51 -19.84
N ASN A 78 -0.87 -21.62 -20.18
CA ASN A 78 -1.73 -21.81 -21.35
C ASN A 78 -0.96 -21.71 -22.66
N ALA A 79 0.05 -20.84 -22.78
CA ALA A 79 0.90 -20.75 -23.95
C ALA A 79 1.73 -22.03 -24.14
N LYS A 80 2.27 -22.60 -23.06
CA LYS A 80 2.93 -23.92 -23.08
C LYS A 80 1.95 -25.00 -23.53
N LYS A 81 0.76 -25.08 -22.92
CA LYS A 81 -0.28 -26.06 -23.29
C LYS A 81 -0.75 -25.93 -24.74
N TYR A 82 -0.80 -24.71 -25.27
CA TYR A 82 -1.15 -24.46 -26.68
C TYR A 82 -0.15 -25.11 -27.64
N ILE A 83 1.15 -24.94 -27.40
CA ILE A 83 2.22 -25.56 -28.19
C ILE A 83 2.19 -27.09 -28.02
N GLU A 84 1.99 -27.57 -26.79
CA GLU A 84 1.94 -29.00 -26.51
C GLU A 84 0.74 -29.72 -27.12
N ALA A 85 -0.41 -29.05 -27.23
CA ALA A 85 -1.63 -29.62 -27.78
C ALA A 85 -1.59 -29.70 -29.32
N GLY A 86 -0.90 -28.78 -29.99
CA GLY A 86 -0.76 -28.80 -31.46
C GLY A 86 -2.10 -28.84 -32.21
N ALA A 87 -3.15 -28.25 -31.64
CA ALA A 87 -4.53 -28.38 -32.14
C ALA A 87 -4.83 -27.49 -33.36
N SER A 88 -3.99 -26.49 -33.62
CA SER A 88 -4.08 -25.59 -34.77
C SER A 88 -2.84 -25.69 -35.66
N GLU A 89 -2.96 -25.25 -36.92
CA GLU A 89 -1.82 -25.13 -37.85
C GLU A 89 -0.67 -24.34 -37.21
N HIS A 90 -0.99 -23.19 -36.58
CA HIS A 90 -0.01 -22.35 -35.90
C HIS A 90 0.66 -23.04 -34.70
N ALA A 91 -0.11 -23.73 -33.85
CA ALA A 91 0.45 -24.48 -32.73
C ALA A 91 1.43 -25.57 -33.20
N ARG A 92 1.12 -26.24 -34.31
CA ARG A 92 2.00 -27.26 -34.91
C ARG A 92 3.29 -26.67 -35.46
N THR A 93 3.27 -25.44 -35.99
CA THR A 93 4.50 -24.76 -36.44
C THR A 93 5.46 -24.43 -35.29
N LEU A 94 4.94 -24.27 -34.07
CA LEU A 94 5.74 -24.00 -32.86
C LEU A 94 6.21 -25.29 -32.17
N GLY A 95 5.49 -26.39 -32.38
CA GLY A 95 5.86 -27.73 -31.91
C GLY A 95 6.91 -28.41 -32.80
N PRO A 96 7.15 -29.73 -32.62
CA PRO A 96 6.59 -30.62 -31.59
C PRO A 96 7.20 -30.38 -30.20
N LYS A 97 6.76 -31.14 -29.19
CA LYS A 97 7.36 -31.13 -27.86
C LYS A 97 8.88 -31.34 -27.94
N GLY A 98 9.64 -30.52 -27.22
CA GLY A 98 11.10 -30.49 -27.27
C GLY A 98 11.70 -29.53 -28.30
N SER A 99 10.88 -28.88 -29.13
CA SER A 99 11.31 -27.76 -29.98
C SER A 99 11.83 -26.59 -29.13
N ASP A 100 12.63 -25.71 -29.73
CA ASP A 100 13.12 -24.53 -29.03
C ASP A 100 12.00 -23.59 -28.57
N PRO A 101 10.93 -23.34 -29.36
CA PRO A 101 9.75 -22.61 -28.87
C PRO A 101 9.05 -23.30 -27.70
N HIS A 102 8.95 -24.63 -27.68
CA HIS A 102 8.37 -25.38 -26.56
C HIS A 102 9.21 -25.22 -25.29
N LYS A 103 10.54 -25.36 -25.39
CA LYS A 103 11.44 -25.13 -24.26
C LYS A 103 11.33 -23.70 -23.73
N ALA A 104 11.25 -22.69 -24.59
CA ALA A 104 11.06 -21.30 -24.19
C ALA A 104 9.73 -21.10 -23.44
N ALA A 105 8.66 -21.74 -23.89
CA ALA A 105 7.36 -21.70 -23.19
C ALA A 105 7.40 -22.42 -21.84
N VAL A 106 8.15 -23.53 -21.71
CA VAL A 106 8.39 -24.21 -20.44
C VAL A 106 9.15 -23.30 -19.46
N ILE A 107 10.17 -22.57 -19.92
CA ILE A 107 10.86 -21.59 -19.07
C ILE A 107 9.89 -20.53 -18.57
N GLY A 108 9.05 -19.96 -19.44
CA GLY A 108 8.02 -18.99 -19.05
C GLY A 108 7.06 -19.54 -17.98
N ASP A 109 6.59 -20.78 -18.15
CA ASP A 109 5.69 -21.42 -17.18
C ASP A 109 6.37 -21.63 -15.82
N THR A 110 7.62 -22.11 -15.80
CA THR A 110 8.37 -22.30 -14.54
C THR A 110 8.65 -21.00 -13.79
N ILE A 111 8.81 -19.88 -14.50
CA ILE A 111 8.88 -18.53 -13.89
C ILE A 111 7.50 -18.12 -13.34
N GLY A 112 6.44 -18.49 -14.06
CA GLY A 112 5.05 -18.22 -13.71
C GLY A 112 4.51 -19.02 -12.53
N ASP A 113 4.98 -20.25 -12.29
CA ASP A 113 4.54 -21.15 -11.21
C ASP A 113 4.57 -20.50 -9.81
N PRO A 114 5.71 -19.97 -9.31
CA PRO A 114 5.74 -19.31 -8.01
C PRO A 114 4.89 -18.02 -7.97
N LEU A 115 4.63 -17.41 -9.13
CA LEU A 115 3.79 -16.22 -9.25
C LEU A 115 2.29 -16.55 -9.13
N LYS A 116 1.82 -17.56 -9.87
CA LYS A 116 0.40 -17.94 -9.89
C LYS A 116 -0.02 -18.87 -8.75
N ASP A 117 0.86 -19.75 -8.27
CA ASP A 117 0.50 -20.79 -7.31
C ASP A 117 0.94 -20.49 -5.87
N THR A 118 1.89 -19.58 -5.69
CA THR A 118 2.43 -19.25 -4.35
C THR A 118 2.15 -17.80 -3.98
N SER A 119 2.84 -16.84 -4.59
CA SER A 119 2.85 -15.44 -4.16
C SER A 119 1.54 -14.70 -4.47
N GLY A 120 1.00 -14.86 -5.69
CA GLY A 120 -0.25 -14.23 -6.12
C GLY A 120 -1.44 -14.55 -5.19
N PRO A 121 -1.78 -15.84 -4.97
CA PRO A 121 -2.87 -16.23 -4.07
C PRO A 121 -2.61 -15.84 -2.60
N SER A 122 -1.35 -15.88 -2.15
CA SER A 122 -0.98 -15.57 -0.76
C SER A 122 -1.21 -14.09 -0.40
N LEU A 123 -1.09 -13.17 -1.36
CA LEU A 123 -1.32 -11.75 -1.13
C LEU A 123 -2.78 -11.44 -0.72
N ASN A 124 -3.76 -12.18 -1.24
CA ASN A 124 -5.15 -12.05 -0.82
C ASN A 124 -5.36 -12.48 0.64
N ILE A 125 -4.68 -13.53 1.08
CA ILE A 125 -4.72 -13.99 2.47
C ILE A 125 -4.06 -12.95 3.37
N LEU A 126 -2.92 -12.40 2.95
CA LEU A 126 -2.18 -11.40 3.71
C LEU A 126 -3.03 -10.15 3.99
N ILE A 127 -3.77 -9.63 3.00
CA ILE A 127 -4.68 -8.48 3.19
C ILE A 127 -5.77 -8.81 4.21
N LYS A 128 -6.43 -9.97 4.07
CA LYS A 128 -7.50 -10.39 4.99
C LYS A 128 -7.00 -10.63 6.40
N LEU A 129 -5.79 -11.20 6.54
CA LEU A 129 -5.17 -11.48 7.82
C LEU A 129 -4.82 -10.18 8.56
N MET A 130 -4.19 -9.21 7.88
CA MET A 130 -3.89 -7.92 8.50
C MET A 130 -5.16 -7.18 8.96
N ALA A 131 -6.25 -7.28 8.19
CA ALA A 131 -7.53 -6.68 8.54
C ALA A 131 -8.14 -7.32 9.79
N VAL A 132 -8.16 -8.66 9.88
CA VAL A 132 -8.73 -9.35 11.05
C VAL A 132 -7.84 -9.21 12.29
N GLU A 133 -6.51 -9.25 12.13
CA GLU A 133 -5.57 -9.02 13.22
C GLU A 133 -5.75 -7.61 13.82
N SER A 134 -5.82 -6.59 12.96
CA SER A 134 -6.08 -5.21 13.39
C SER A 134 -7.42 -5.08 14.12
N LEU A 135 -8.46 -5.77 13.67
CA LEU A 135 -9.78 -5.74 14.30
C LEU A 135 -9.78 -6.44 15.67
N VAL A 136 -9.13 -7.61 15.77
CA VAL A 136 -9.03 -8.39 17.01
C VAL A 136 -8.26 -7.62 18.07
N PHE A 137 -7.15 -6.99 17.71
CA PHE A 137 -6.33 -6.21 18.64
C PHE A 137 -6.76 -4.75 18.80
N ALA A 138 -7.84 -4.31 18.13
CA ALA A 138 -8.29 -2.92 18.19
C ALA A 138 -8.49 -2.40 19.62
N PRO A 139 -9.16 -3.13 20.55
CA PRO A 139 -9.31 -2.65 21.93
C PRO A 139 -7.96 -2.55 22.66
N PHE A 140 -7.07 -3.53 22.46
CA PHE A 140 -5.74 -3.54 23.07
C PHE A 140 -4.90 -2.35 22.59
N PHE A 141 -4.87 -2.09 21.28
CA PHE A 141 -4.16 -0.95 20.71
C PHE A 141 -4.79 0.38 21.12
N ALA A 142 -6.12 0.47 21.25
CA ALA A 142 -6.78 1.68 21.73
C ALA A 142 -6.38 2.03 23.17
N THR A 143 -6.26 1.03 24.06
CA THR A 143 -5.90 1.27 25.47
C THR A 143 -4.38 1.45 25.66
N HIS A 144 -3.57 0.57 25.07
CA HIS A 144 -2.13 0.46 25.37
C HIS A 144 -1.22 0.96 24.23
N GLY A 145 -1.78 1.24 23.05
CA GLY A 145 -1.03 1.78 21.92
C GLY A 145 -0.63 3.25 22.08
N GLY A 146 0.05 3.77 21.05
CA GLY A 146 0.46 5.17 20.99
C GLY A 146 1.58 5.55 21.97
N LEU A 147 2.40 4.59 22.41
CA LEU A 147 3.48 4.78 23.38
C LEU A 147 4.39 5.98 23.05
N LEU A 148 4.77 6.16 21.78
CA LEU A 148 5.58 7.30 21.37
C LEU A 148 4.89 8.65 21.66
N PHE A 149 3.59 8.78 21.41
CA PHE A 149 2.82 10.00 21.73
C PHE A 149 2.48 10.17 23.21
N LYS A 150 2.69 9.12 24.02
CA LYS A 150 2.52 9.18 25.48
C LYS A 150 3.83 9.53 26.18
N ILE A 151 4.97 9.19 25.58
CA ILE A 151 6.31 9.39 26.12
C ILE A 151 6.90 10.73 25.66
N PHE A 152 6.61 11.14 24.43
CA PHE A 152 7.02 12.42 23.83
C PHE A 152 5.80 13.32 23.60
#